data_AF-A0A316KF62-F1
#
_entry.id   AF-A0A316KF62-F1
#
_cell.length_a   1.000
_cell.length_b   1.000
_cell.length_c   1.000
_cell.angle_alpha   90.00
_cell.angle_beta   90.00
_cell.angle_gamma   90.00
#
_symmetry.space_group_name_H-M   'P 1'
#
loop_
_entity.id
_entity.type
_entity.pdbx_description
1 polymer ?
#
loop_
_entity_poly.entity_id
_entity_poly.type
_entity_poly.pdbx_seq_one_letter_code
_entity_poly.pdbx_strand_id
1 'polypeptide(L)' 'MLAERLSIETEVIELPAGALDLRDFFVQKHPDLAKYTFSTAVDLEYMETLPERAQPNKIDIMPPFAGG' A
#
# COMPACT_ATOMS: atom_id res chain seq x y z
N MET A 1 1.45 16.17 -1.55
CA MET A 1 1.88 14.76 -1.76
C MET A 1 0.84 13.81 -1.15
N LEU A 2 0.80 12.51 -1.50
CA LEU A 2 -0.25 11.57 -1.00
C LEU A 2 -0.22 11.44 0.54
N ALA A 3 0.98 11.43 1.13
CA ALA A 3 1.20 11.42 2.57
C ALA A 3 0.60 12.63 3.29
N GLU A 4 0.69 13.84 2.70
CA GLU A 4 0.08 15.06 3.28
C GLU A 4 -1.45 15.02 3.25
N ARG A 5 -2.03 14.29 2.29
CA ARG A 5 -3.49 14.17 2.16
C ARG A 5 -4.09 13.13 3.11
N LEU A 6 -3.30 12.13 3.49
CA LEU A 6 -3.68 11.10 4.46
C LEU A 6 -3.24 11.45 5.89
N SER A 7 -2.39 12.47 6.07
CA SER A 7 -1.73 12.83 7.33
C SER A 7 -1.03 11.64 8.02
N ILE A 8 -0.63 10.63 7.25
CA ILE A 8 0.05 9.43 7.73
C ILE A 8 1.33 9.29 6.91
N GLU A 9 2.47 9.43 7.58
CA GLU A 9 3.79 9.25 6.98
C GLU A 9 4.29 7.81 7.14
N THR A 10 3.95 7.14 8.24
CA THR A 10 4.30 5.73 8.51
C THR A 10 3.30 5.15 9.51
N GLU A 11 2.82 3.93 9.26
CA GLU A 11 1.97 3.18 10.19
C GLU A 11 2.47 1.74 10.29
N VAL A 12 2.46 1.18 11.50
CA VAL A 12 2.69 -0.26 11.71
C VAL A 12 1.34 -0.96 11.61
N ILE A 13 1.23 -1.89 10.67
CA ILE A 13 0.00 -2.63 10.40
C ILE A 13 0.23 -4.13 10.59
N GLU A 14 -0.73 -4.81 11.21
CA GLU A 14 -0.76 -6.26 11.24
C GLU A 14 -1.40 -6.76 9.95
N LEU A 15 -0.66 -7.57 9.19
CA LEU A 15 -1.16 -8.17 7.97
C LEU A 15 -1.93 -9.45 8.30
N PRO A 16 -3.13 -9.66 7.74
CA PRO A 16 -3.85 -10.91 7.90
C PRO A 16 -3.07 -12.07 7.27
N ALA A 17 -3.18 -13.26 7.87
CA ALA A 17 -2.63 -14.47 7.28
C ALA A 17 -3.42 -14.83 6.02
N GLY A 18 -2.74 -14.99 4.87
CA GLY A 18 -3.40 -15.26 3.60
C GLY A 18 -2.77 -14.51 2.43
N ALA A 19 -3.10 -14.94 1.21
CA ALA A 19 -2.88 -14.09 0.05
C ALA A 19 -3.77 -12.85 0.18
N LEU A 20 -3.18 -11.66 0.08
CA LEU A 20 -3.86 -10.40 0.30
C LEU A 20 -3.67 -9.48 -0.91
N ASP A 21 -4.75 -8.92 -1.40
CA ASP A 21 -4.68 -7.80 -2.33
C ASP A 21 -4.36 -6.52 -1.54
N LEU A 22 -3.17 -5.97 -1.77
CA LEU A 22 -2.69 -4.82 -1.02
C LEU A 22 -3.54 -3.59 -1.30
N ARG A 23 -3.99 -3.43 -2.56
CA ARG A 23 -4.79 -2.28 -2.96
C ARG A 23 -6.13 -2.30 -2.24
N ASP A 24 -6.84 -3.42 -2.28
CA ASP A 24 -8.12 -3.56 -1.58
C ASP A 24 -7.95 -3.42 -0.07
N PHE A 25 -6.90 -4.02 0.51
CA PHE A 25 -6.62 -3.92 1.94
C PHE A 25 -6.42 -2.45 2.39
N PHE A 26 -5.59 -1.69 1.68
CA PHE A 26 -5.35 -0.30 2.02
C PHE A 26 -6.56 0.59 1.76
N VAL A 27 -7.37 0.30 0.74
CA VAL A 27 -8.63 1.01 0.49
C VAL A 27 -9.66 0.73 1.60
N GLN A 28 -9.77 -0.51 2.07
CA GLN A 28 -10.66 -0.83 3.20
C GLN A 28 -10.23 -0.11 4.47
N LYS A 29 -8.92 -0.05 4.73
CA LYS A 29 -8.36 0.60 5.91
C LYS A 29 -8.39 2.13 5.84
N HIS A 30 -8.11 2.68 4.66
CA HIS A 30 -8.16 4.11 4.38
C HIS A 30 -9.06 4.34 3.15
N PRO A 31 -10.38 4.47 3.34
CA PRO A 31 -11.34 4.66 2.23
C PRO A 31 -11.02 5.84 1.32
N ASP A 32 -10.30 6.84 1.82
CA ASP A 32 -9.85 7.97 1.02
C ASP A 32 -8.88 7.57 -0.10
N LEU A 33 -8.11 6.48 0.06
CA LEU A 33 -7.25 5.93 -0.99
C LEU A 33 -8.05 5.49 -2.22
N ALA A 34 -9.33 5.11 -2.08
CA ALA A 34 -10.17 4.75 -3.22
C ALA A 34 -10.33 5.89 -4.23
N LYS A 35 -10.19 7.14 -3.79
CA LYS A 35 -10.31 8.34 -4.62
C LYS A 35 -9.02 8.68 -5.36
N TYR A 36 -7.93 8.00 -5.04
CA TYR A 36 -6.62 8.26 -5.61
C TYR A 36 -6.15 7.04 -6.40
N THR A 37 -5.49 7.30 -7.53
CA THR A 37 -4.63 6.27 -8.12
C THR A 37 -3.39 6.16 -7.25
N PHE A 38 -2.96 4.94 -6.94
CA PHE A 38 -1.72 4.65 -6.25
C PHE A 38 -1.22 3.27 -6.67
N SER A 39 0.06 3.02 -6.40
CA SER A 39 0.74 1.74 -6.58
C SER A 39 1.36 1.33 -5.25
N THR A 40 1.46 0.04 -5.03
CA THR A 40 2.09 -0.54 -3.84
C THR A 40 3.44 -1.15 -4.20
N ALA A 41 4.44 -0.91 -3.37
CA ALA A 41 5.72 -1.61 -3.44
C ALA A 41 5.97 -2.34 -2.11
N VAL A 42 6.41 -3.59 -2.21
CA VAL A 42 6.74 -4.46 -1.09
C VAL A 42 8.24 -4.68 -1.14
N ASP A 43 8.96 -4.32 -0.08
CA ASP A 43 10.42 -4.44 -0.01
C ASP A 43 11.15 -3.87 -1.26
N LEU A 44 10.70 -2.70 -1.76
CA LEU A 44 11.18 -2.00 -2.97
C LEU A 44 10.79 -2.64 -4.32
N GLU A 45 10.02 -3.73 -4.33
CA GLU A 45 9.50 -4.33 -5.55
C GLU A 45 8.01 -4.01 -5.75
N TYR A 46 7.61 -3.67 -6.96
CA TYR A 46 6.19 -3.46 -7.26
C TYR A 46 5.42 -4.77 -7.11
N MET A 47 4.46 -4.77 -6.20
CA MET A 47 3.56 -5.90 -5.97
C MET A 47 2.16 -5.38 -5.70
N GLU A 48 1.18 -5.92 -6.41
CA GLU A 48 -0.25 -5.63 -6.20
C GLU A 48 -0.85 -6.59 -5.16
N THR A 49 -0.37 -7.84 -5.13
CA THR A 49 -0.83 -8.89 -4.23
C THR A 49 0.32 -9.43 -3.40
N LEU A 50 0.11 -9.50 -2.08
CA LEU A 50 1.03 -10.15 -1.15
C LEU A 50 0.71 -11.65 -1.07
N PRO A 51 1.68 -12.55 -1.32
CA PRO A 51 1.44 -13.98 -1.19
C PRO A 51 1.34 -14.41 0.28
N GLU A 52 0.63 -15.49 0.55
CA GLU A 52 0.29 -15.97 1.90
C GLU A 52 1.47 -16.20 2.84
N ARG A 53 2.66 -16.44 2.30
CA ARG A 53 3.90 -16.68 3.07
C ARG A 53 4.86 -15.49 3.06
N ALA A 54 4.50 -14.37 2.43
CA ALA A 54 5.36 -13.19 2.47
C ALA A 54 5.28 -12.52 3.83
N GLN A 55 6.45 -12.19 4.37
CA GLN A 55 6.63 -11.36 5.55
C GLN A 55 7.37 -10.11 5.12
N PRO A 56 6.67 -9.14 4.52
CA PRO A 56 7.30 -7.94 4.02
C PRO A 56 7.82 -7.09 5.17
N ASN A 57 9.04 -6.56 5.05
CA ASN A 57 9.57 -5.67 6.08
C ASN A 57 8.99 -4.26 5.94
N LYS A 58 8.68 -3.87 4.70
CA LYS A 58 8.15 -2.55 4.37
C LYS A 58 7.19 -2.63 3.20
N ILE A 59 6.08 -1.89 3.30
CA ILE A 59 5.14 -1.69 2.20
C ILE A 59 5.02 -0.17 1.99
N ASP A 60 5.36 0.28 0.78
CA ASP A 60 5.28 1.66 0.36
C ASP A 60 4.03 1.88 -0.50
N ILE A 61 3.23 2.89 -0.17
CA ILE A 61 2.11 3.36 -1.00
C ILE A 61 2.60 4.58 -1.76
N MET A 62 2.66 4.46 -3.08
CA MET A 62 3.20 5.49 -3.95
C MET A 62 2.10 6.04 -4.87
N PRO A 63 2.04 7.36 -5.11
CA PRO A 63 1.22 7.89 -6.19
C PRO A 63 1.65 7.29 -7.55
N PRO A 64 0.78 7.27 -8.57
CA PRO A 64 1.18 6.92 -9.92
C PRO A 64 2.35 7.80 -10.32
N PHE A 65 3.36 7.21 -10.94
CA PHE A 65 4.53 7.93 -11.44
C PHE A 65 4.07 9.04 -12.39
N ALA A 66 4.09 10.28 -11.93
CA ALA A 66 4.19 11.43 -12.80
C ALA A 66 5.65 11.51 -13.24
N GLY A 67 6.03 10.64 -14.19
CA GLY A 67 7.32 10.76 -14.86
C GLY A 67 7.39 12.11 -15.55
N GLY A 68 8.35 12.93 -15.13
CA GLY A 68 8.77 14.17 -15.77
C GLY A 68 10.26 14.10 -16.05
#